data_AF-A0AA39STH0-F1
#
_entry.id   AF-A0AA39STH0-F1
#
_cell.length_a   1.000
_cell.length_b   1.000
_cell.length_c   1.000
_cell.angle_alpha   90.00
_cell.angle_beta   90.00
_cell.angle_gamma   90.00
#
_symmetry.space_group_name_H-M   'P 1'
#
loop_
_entity.id
_entity.type
_entity.pdbx_description
1 polymer ?
#
loop_
_entity_poly.entity_id
_entity_poly.type
_entity_poly.pdbx_seq_one_letter_code
_entity_poly.pdbx_strand_id
1 'polypeptide(L)'
;MKVEEELESLKHRIKAKLEDKKRSTARKKYLLLVLDDEGNKMKDNDLQDIRAVLPSDDRTPVKILVTRRKSEEAPIIEGNAKEVTFEPLSFEGSLTILENSIDKKFRNIQGFEDLFDAIAKKSKGLPAAITVMAGALNYIARHSSGDWTMESALEKAAYYEKADKGVNLLISCAYEMLRPLQ
;
A
#
# COMPACT_ATOMS: atom_id res chain seq x y z
N MET A 1 -24.81 7.01 -16.61
CA MET A 1 -25.64 6.24 -15.65
C MET A 1 -24.83 5.68 -14.49
N LYS A 2 -24.07 4.57 -14.61
CA LYS A 2 -23.38 3.96 -13.43
C LYS A 2 -22.47 4.89 -12.63
N VAL A 3 -21.65 5.72 -13.30
CA VAL A 3 -20.70 6.64 -12.65
C VAL A 3 -21.41 7.78 -11.90
N GLU A 4 -22.57 8.21 -12.40
CA GLU A 4 -23.39 9.26 -11.78
C GLU A 4 -24.05 8.77 -10.49
N GLU A 5 -24.51 7.52 -10.47
CA GLU A 5 -25.08 6.88 -9.28
C GLU A 5 -24.04 6.70 -8.17
N GLU A 6 -22.78 6.39 -8.52
CA GLU A 6 -21.69 6.24 -7.55
C GLU A 6 -21.32 7.57 -6.87
N LEU A 7 -21.29 8.67 -7.62
CA LEU A 7 -21.00 10.00 -7.08
C LEU A 7 -22.10 10.48 -6.12
N GLU A 8 -23.36 10.32 -6.49
CA GLU A 8 -24.49 10.73 -5.64
C GLU A 8 -24.56 9.91 -4.35
N SER A 9 -24.27 8.61 -4.43
CA SER A 9 -24.12 7.75 -3.25
C SER A 9 -23.01 8.24 -2.31
N LEU A 10 -21.85 8.66 -2.85
CA LEU A 10 -20.76 9.20 -2.05
C LEU A 10 -21.14 10.52 -1.37
N LYS A 11 -21.76 11.46 -2.11
CA LYS A 11 -22.25 12.74 -1.57
C LYS A 11 -23.22 12.50 -0.40
N HIS A 12 -24.15 11.57 -0.55
CA HIS A 12 -25.12 11.25 0.50
C HIS A 12 -24.45 10.71 1.76
N ARG A 13 -23.49 9.78 1.61
CA ARG A 13 -22.73 9.19 2.74
C ARG A 13 -21.91 10.22 3.50
N ILE A 14 -21.29 11.17 2.79
CA ILE A 14 -20.53 12.27 3.40
C ILE A 14 -21.47 13.17 4.21
N LYS A 15 -22.60 13.58 3.61
CA LYS A 15 -23.58 14.46 4.27
C LYS A 15 -24.14 13.84 5.55
N ALA A 16 -24.52 12.56 5.51
CA ALA A 16 -25.03 11.84 6.68
C ALA A 16 -24.01 11.83 7.84
N LYS A 17 -22.74 11.48 7.56
CA LYS A 17 -21.68 11.46 8.58
C LYS A 17 -21.35 12.84 9.16
N LEU A 18 -21.52 13.91 8.38
CA LEU A 18 -21.29 15.28 8.84
C LEU A 18 -22.38 15.75 9.79
N GLU A 19 -23.64 15.46 9.49
CA GLU A 19 -24.77 15.81 10.34
C GLU A 19 -24.70 15.09 11.70
N ASP A 20 -24.30 13.81 11.73
CA ASP A 20 -24.05 13.08 12.98
C ASP A 20 -22.95 13.74 13.82
N LYS A 21 -21.88 14.24 13.19
CA LYS A 21 -20.78 14.92 13.88
C LYS A 21 -21.11 16.34 14.34
N LYS A 22 -22.10 17.02 13.74
CA LYS A 22 -22.51 18.37 14.16
C LYS A 22 -23.20 18.37 15.54
N ARG A 23 -23.92 17.30 15.89
CA ARG A 23 -24.71 17.19 17.14
C ARG A 23 -23.87 17.13 18.43
N SER A 24 -22.57 16.85 18.36
CA SER A 24 -21.70 16.77 19.55
C SER A 24 -20.60 17.85 19.52
N THR A 25 -20.62 18.80 20.47
CA THR A 25 -19.54 19.74 20.89
C THR A 25 -19.39 21.13 20.22
N ALA A 26 -19.07 22.11 21.08
CA ALA A 26 -18.90 23.56 20.85
C ALA A 26 -17.44 24.01 20.57
N ARG A 27 -16.53 23.09 20.22
CA ARG A 27 -15.12 23.39 19.90
C ARG A 27 -14.95 23.61 18.40
N LYS A 28 -13.96 24.41 17.97
CA LYS A 28 -13.53 24.44 16.55
C LYS A 28 -13.20 23.00 16.11
N LYS A 29 -13.95 22.48 15.16
CA LYS A 29 -13.78 21.13 14.63
C LYS A 29 -12.93 21.22 13.37
N TYR A 30 -11.92 20.37 13.26
CA TYR A 30 -11.18 20.21 12.02
C TYR A 30 -11.76 19.00 11.30
N LEU A 31 -12.05 19.16 10.01
CA LEU A 31 -12.53 18.06 9.17
C LEU A 31 -11.40 17.60 8.25
N LEU A 32 -11.02 16.33 8.38
CA LEU A 32 -10.19 15.65 7.40
C LEU A 32 -11.05 14.66 6.62
N LEU A 33 -11.14 14.85 5.32
CA LEU A 33 -11.74 13.90 4.38
C LEU A 33 -10.61 13.17 3.65
N VAL A 34 -10.58 11.84 3.75
CA VAL A 34 -9.63 10.98 3.01
C VAL A 34 -10.41 10.22 1.95
N LEU A 35 -10.02 10.36 0.70
CA LEU A 35 -10.58 9.69 -0.46
C LEU A 35 -9.52 8.73 -1.00
N ASP A 36 -9.66 7.46 -0.63
CA ASP A 36 -8.62 6.44 -0.85
C ASP A 36 -8.80 5.71 -2.20
N ASP A 37 -7.77 5.74 -3.05
CA ASP A 37 -7.73 5.25 -4.44
C ASP A 37 -8.81 5.85 -5.37
N GLU A 38 -9.55 6.87 -4.90
CA GLU A 38 -10.65 7.47 -5.65
C GLU A 38 -10.17 8.48 -6.69
N GLY A 39 -8.95 9.03 -6.56
CA GLY A 39 -8.46 10.06 -7.49
C GLY A 39 -8.25 9.56 -8.92
N ASN A 40 -8.24 8.24 -9.16
CA ASN A 40 -8.20 7.65 -10.50
C ASN A 40 -9.57 7.69 -11.21
N LYS A 41 -10.66 7.79 -10.46
CA LYS A 41 -12.04 7.74 -10.96
C LYS A 41 -12.67 9.12 -11.08
N MET A 42 -12.07 10.10 -10.39
CA MET A 42 -12.53 11.47 -10.37
C MET A 42 -12.31 12.16 -11.72
N LYS A 43 -13.28 12.99 -12.09
CA LYS A 43 -13.20 13.97 -13.18
C LYS A 43 -12.82 15.35 -12.64
N ASP A 44 -12.45 16.27 -13.52
CA ASP A 44 -11.96 17.62 -13.17
C ASP A 44 -12.87 18.36 -12.17
N ASN A 45 -14.19 18.21 -12.29
CA ASN A 45 -15.16 18.94 -11.45
C ASN A 45 -15.56 18.19 -10.16
N ASP A 46 -15.23 16.91 -10.00
CA ASP A 46 -15.73 16.10 -8.89
C ASP A 46 -15.23 16.62 -7.53
N LEU A 47 -14.02 17.18 -7.48
CA LEU A 47 -13.47 17.77 -6.27
C LEU A 47 -14.22 19.04 -5.86
N GLN A 48 -14.67 19.86 -6.82
CA GLN A 48 -15.45 21.07 -6.55
C GLN A 48 -16.85 20.70 -6.04
N ASP A 49 -17.47 19.70 -6.64
CA ASP A 49 -18.74 19.12 -6.20
C ASP A 49 -18.65 18.60 -4.75
N ILE A 50 -17.57 17.89 -4.42
CA ILE A 50 -17.31 17.44 -3.04
C ILE A 50 -17.14 18.64 -2.11
N ARG A 51 -16.37 19.67 -2.51
CA ARG A 51 -16.19 20.88 -1.68
C ARG A 51 -17.51 21.61 -1.43
N ALA A 52 -18.41 21.66 -2.40
CA ALA A 52 -19.70 22.34 -2.28
C ALA A 52 -20.63 21.74 -1.22
N VAL A 53 -20.46 20.44 -0.90
CA VAL A 53 -21.25 19.77 0.14
C VAL A 53 -20.57 19.78 1.52
N LEU A 54 -19.32 20.23 1.61
CA LEU A 54 -18.59 20.33 2.87
C LEU A 54 -18.90 21.64 3.60
N PRO A 55 -18.79 21.68 4.94
CA PRO A 55 -18.98 22.92 5.68
C PRO A 55 -17.93 23.96 5.24
N SER A 56 -18.37 25.13 4.77
CA SER A 56 -17.49 26.23 4.34
C SER A 56 -17.40 27.38 5.35
N ASP A 57 -17.70 27.14 6.63
CA ASP A 57 -17.54 28.19 7.65
C ASP A 57 -16.10 28.26 8.20
N ASP A 58 -15.63 29.47 8.54
CA ASP A 58 -14.31 29.72 9.16
C ASP A 58 -14.13 29.00 10.52
N ARG A 59 -15.20 28.42 11.05
CA ARG A 59 -15.22 27.70 12.32
C ARG A 59 -14.82 26.23 12.16
N THR A 60 -14.87 25.70 10.93
CA THR A 60 -14.61 24.28 10.63
C THR A 60 -13.61 24.11 9.49
N PRO A 61 -12.30 24.29 9.72
CA PRO A 61 -11.31 24.13 8.65
C PRO A 61 -11.34 22.72 8.08
N VAL A 62 -11.37 22.62 6.74
CA VAL A 62 -11.44 21.35 6.01
C VAL A 62 -10.12 21.07 5.29
N LYS A 63 -9.62 19.84 5.40
CA LYS A 63 -8.56 19.29 4.54
C LYS A 63 -9.10 18.07 3.82
N ILE A 64 -8.80 17.97 2.53
CA ILE A 64 -9.12 16.81 1.69
C ILE A 64 -7.79 16.18 1.27
N LEU A 65 -7.62 14.90 1.58
CA LEU A 65 -6.53 14.07 1.09
C LEU A 65 -7.11 13.09 0.07
N VAL A 66 -6.56 13.09 -1.14
CA VAL A 66 -6.96 12.16 -2.20
C VAL A 66 -5.74 11.32 -2.54
N THR A 67 -5.88 10.00 -2.54
CA THR A 67 -4.85 9.09 -3.05
C THR A 67 -5.27 8.59 -4.43
N ARG A 68 -4.28 8.43 -5.31
CA ARG A 68 -4.45 7.91 -6.67
C ARG A 68 -3.21 7.14 -7.07
N ARG A 69 -3.36 6.30 -8.09
CA ARG A 69 -2.22 5.69 -8.79
C ARG A 69 -1.78 6.65 -9.89
N LYS A 70 -0.50 6.63 -10.21
CA LYS A 70 0.04 7.45 -11.30
C LYS A 70 -0.50 6.91 -12.62
N SER A 71 -1.25 7.73 -13.35
CA SER A 71 -1.66 7.47 -14.74
C SER A 71 -1.32 8.68 -15.61
N GLU A 72 -1.03 8.45 -16.89
CA GLU A 72 -0.75 9.54 -17.85
C GLU A 72 -1.98 10.39 -18.16
N GLU A 73 -3.18 9.83 -17.93
CA GLU A 73 -4.48 10.46 -18.17
C GLU A 73 -5.06 11.14 -16.91
N ALA A 74 -4.25 11.28 -15.85
CA ALA A 74 -4.76 11.78 -14.58
C ALA A 74 -5.18 13.25 -14.71
N PRO A 75 -6.42 13.60 -14.32
CA PRO A 75 -6.89 14.98 -14.39
C PRO A 75 -6.02 15.90 -13.53
N ILE A 76 -5.72 17.07 -14.08
CA ILE A 76 -4.99 18.13 -13.37
C ILE A 76 -5.98 18.74 -12.38
N ILE A 77 -5.75 18.52 -11.10
CA ILE A 77 -6.54 19.16 -10.06
C ILE A 77 -6.14 20.63 -10.02
N GLU A 78 -6.89 21.51 -10.69
CA GLU A 78 -6.66 22.95 -10.66
C GLU A 78 -6.90 23.53 -9.24
N GLY A 79 -5.93 24.31 -8.74
CA GLY A 79 -6.01 25.07 -7.48
C GLY A 79 -4.79 24.91 -6.56
N ASN A 80 -4.92 25.32 -5.29
CA ASN A 80 -3.90 25.17 -4.23
C ASN A 80 -3.69 23.70 -3.78
N ALA A 81 -3.78 22.74 -4.71
CA ALA A 81 -3.53 21.33 -4.42
C ALA A 81 -2.03 21.10 -4.31
N LYS A 82 -1.58 20.55 -3.17
CA LYS A 82 -0.20 20.08 -3.03
C LYS A 82 -0.16 18.60 -3.42
N GLU A 83 0.44 18.31 -4.57
CA GLU A 83 0.73 16.93 -4.96
C GLU A 83 1.97 16.42 -4.22
N VAL A 84 1.88 15.18 -3.73
CA VAL A 84 2.99 14.46 -3.10
C VAL A 84 3.07 13.10 -3.77
N THR A 85 4.15 12.89 -4.52
CA THR A 85 4.42 11.60 -5.16
C THR A 85 5.16 10.69 -4.19
N PHE A 86 4.66 9.47 -4.02
CA PHE A 86 5.35 8.43 -3.28
C PHE A 86 6.26 7.65 -4.24
N GLU A 87 7.55 7.94 -4.17
CA GLU A 87 8.56 7.21 -4.93
C GLU A 87 8.90 5.86 -4.26
N PRO A 88 9.39 4.87 -5.02
CA PRO A 88 9.96 3.66 -4.45
C PRO A 88 11.06 3.98 -3.44
N LEU A 89 11.22 3.12 -2.44
CA LEU A 89 12.26 3.26 -1.43
C LEU A 89 13.65 3.19 -2.06
N SER A 90 14.58 3.91 -1.45
CA SER A 90 16.00 3.69 -1.71
C SER A 90 16.40 2.26 -1.36
N PHE A 91 17.54 1.83 -1.88
CA PHE A 91 18.11 0.52 -1.52
C PHE A 91 18.29 0.39 0.01
N GLU A 92 18.84 1.40 0.66
CA GLU A 92 19.02 1.46 2.13
C GLU A 92 17.67 1.46 2.89
N GLY A 93 16.68 2.20 2.40
CA GLY A 93 15.33 2.17 2.96
C GLY A 93 14.67 0.81 2.83
N SER A 94 14.95 0.10 1.72
CA SER A 94 14.45 -1.25 1.49
C SER A 94 15.07 -2.27 2.44
N LEU A 95 16.39 -2.19 2.66
CA LEU A 95 17.10 -2.99 3.66
C LEU A 95 16.56 -2.74 5.06
N THR A 96 16.35 -1.47 5.43
CA THR A 96 15.80 -1.09 6.74
C THR A 96 14.42 -1.71 6.98
N ILE A 97 13.52 -1.68 5.99
CA ILE A 97 12.20 -2.34 6.12
C ILE A 97 12.36 -3.85 6.23
N LEU A 98 13.22 -4.45 5.42
CA LEU A 98 13.47 -5.89 5.42
C LEU A 98 14.00 -6.37 6.78
N GLU A 99 15.00 -5.68 7.34
CA GLU A 99 15.59 -5.95 8.66
C GLU A 99 14.61 -5.85 9.82
N ASN A 100 13.65 -4.93 9.70
CA ASN A 100 12.57 -4.75 10.68
C ASN A 100 11.45 -5.77 10.50
N SER A 101 11.31 -6.35 9.31
CA SER A 101 10.25 -7.31 8.96
C SER A 101 10.64 -8.76 9.21
N ILE A 102 11.94 -9.06 9.33
CA ILE A 102 12.46 -10.42 9.51
C ILE A 102 12.70 -10.74 10.99
N ASP A 103 12.42 -11.98 11.40
CA ASP A 103 12.65 -12.43 12.77
C ASP A 103 14.14 -12.31 13.14
N LYS A 104 14.43 -11.90 14.38
CA LYS A 104 15.83 -11.73 14.86
C LYS A 104 16.68 -13.00 14.73
N LYS A 105 16.06 -14.17 14.71
CA LYS A 105 16.72 -15.48 14.56
C LYS A 105 17.49 -15.61 13.24
N PHE A 106 17.09 -14.87 12.21
CA PHE A 106 17.74 -14.89 10.90
C PHE A 106 19.03 -14.07 10.82
N ARG A 107 19.25 -13.13 11.74
CA ARG A 107 20.42 -12.24 11.72
C ARG A 107 21.75 -12.97 11.94
N ASN A 108 21.68 -14.22 12.41
CA ASN A 108 22.85 -15.03 12.74
C ASN A 108 23.17 -16.10 11.67
N ILE A 109 22.43 -16.14 10.55
CA ILE A 109 22.68 -17.11 9.48
C ILE A 109 23.82 -16.58 8.60
N GLN A 110 24.81 -17.43 8.31
CA GLN A 110 25.94 -17.06 7.46
C GLN A 110 25.48 -16.89 5.99
N GLY A 111 25.94 -15.84 5.31
CA GLY A 111 25.55 -15.53 3.92
C GLY A 111 24.18 -14.85 3.77
N PHE A 112 23.57 -14.44 4.89
CA PHE A 112 22.23 -13.84 4.87
C PHE A 112 22.21 -12.37 4.43
N GLU A 113 23.35 -11.70 4.51
CA GLU A 113 23.54 -10.32 4.00
C GLU A 113 23.37 -10.26 2.47
N ASP A 114 23.95 -11.21 1.73
CA ASP A 114 23.80 -11.30 0.28
C ASP A 114 22.34 -11.53 -0.14
N LEU A 115 21.58 -12.27 0.67
CA LEU A 115 20.16 -12.48 0.45
C LEU A 115 19.35 -11.19 0.68
N PHE A 116 19.69 -10.40 1.69
CA PHE A 116 19.03 -9.13 1.98
C PHE A 116 19.23 -8.14 0.84
N ASP A 117 20.46 -8.06 0.35
CA ASP A 117 20.83 -7.30 -0.83
C ASP A 117 20.03 -7.72 -2.07
N ALA A 118 19.94 -9.03 -2.31
CA ALA A 118 19.20 -9.58 -3.43
C ALA A 118 17.70 -9.26 -3.34
N ILE A 119 17.10 -9.39 -2.15
CA ILE A 119 15.69 -9.07 -1.91
C ILE A 119 15.43 -7.58 -2.05
N ALA A 120 16.28 -6.72 -1.48
CA ALA A 120 16.17 -5.27 -1.61
C ALA A 120 16.23 -4.85 -3.08
N LYS A 121 17.18 -5.38 -3.86
CA LYS A 121 17.28 -5.15 -5.32
C LYS A 121 16.04 -5.65 -6.06
N LYS A 122 15.58 -6.89 -5.80
CA LYS A 122 14.43 -7.50 -6.49
C LYS A 122 13.10 -6.86 -6.14
N SER A 123 12.98 -6.29 -4.94
CA SER A 123 11.78 -5.57 -4.51
C SER A 123 11.54 -4.28 -5.30
N LYS A 124 12.58 -3.76 -5.97
CA LYS A 124 12.57 -2.46 -6.66
C LYS A 124 12.09 -1.32 -5.75
N GLY A 125 12.38 -1.40 -4.45
CA GLY A 125 11.98 -0.39 -3.47
C GLY A 125 10.49 -0.41 -3.11
N LEU A 126 9.72 -1.43 -3.51
CA LEU A 126 8.29 -1.51 -3.21
C LEU A 126 8.06 -2.09 -1.81
N PRO A 127 7.50 -1.33 -0.84
CA PRO A 127 7.30 -1.81 0.52
C PRO A 127 6.48 -3.11 0.59
N ALA A 128 5.42 -3.22 -0.23
CA ALA A 128 4.59 -4.42 -0.28
C ALA A 128 5.36 -5.67 -0.73
N ALA A 129 6.24 -5.54 -1.72
CA ALA A 129 7.06 -6.65 -2.20
C ALA A 129 8.06 -7.09 -1.13
N ILE A 130 8.70 -6.14 -0.44
CA ILE A 130 9.62 -6.39 0.68
C ILE A 130 8.91 -7.17 1.78
N THR A 131 7.73 -6.70 2.22
CA THR A 131 6.96 -7.34 3.29
C THR A 131 6.54 -8.76 2.93
N VAL A 132 6.12 -9.02 1.69
CA VAL A 132 5.75 -10.37 1.24
C VAL A 132 6.96 -11.29 1.26
N MET A 133 8.10 -10.86 0.72
CA MET A 133 9.33 -11.66 0.72
C MET A 133 9.84 -11.93 2.15
N ALA A 134 9.82 -10.91 3.02
CA ALA A 134 10.17 -11.05 4.43
C ALA A 134 9.25 -12.04 5.17
N GLY A 135 7.94 -11.94 4.94
CA GLY A 135 6.95 -12.86 5.51
C GLY A 135 7.17 -14.30 5.06
N ALA A 136 7.47 -14.51 3.78
CA ALA A 136 7.80 -15.82 3.23
C ALA A 136 9.04 -16.42 3.90
N LEU A 137 10.10 -15.63 4.06
CA LEU A 137 11.31 -16.05 4.75
C LEU A 137 11.00 -16.46 6.18
N ASN A 138 10.33 -15.59 6.95
CA ASN A 138 9.93 -15.87 8.33
C ASN A 138 9.14 -17.17 8.45
N TYR A 139 8.22 -17.42 7.52
CA TYR A 139 7.45 -18.65 7.49
C TYR A 139 8.34 -19.88 7.29
N ILE A 140 9.25 -19.84 6.31
CA ILE A 140 10.17 -20.95 5.99
C ILE A 140 11.02 -21.31 7.22
N ALA A 141 11.62 -20.35 7.92
CA ALA A 141 12.46 -20.72 9.07
C ALA A 141 11.68 -21.13 10.32
N ARG A 142 10.39 -20.79 10.42
CA ARG A 142 9.54 -21.29 11.50
C ARG A 142 9.10 -22.73 11.27
N HIS A 143 9.02 -23.16 10.00
CA HIS A 143 8.48 -24.46 9.60
C HIS A 143 9.53 -25.35 8.91
N SER A 144 10.81 -25.05 9.06
CA SER A 144 11.94 -25.79 8.47
C SER A 144 12.18 -27.18 9.10
N SER A 145 11.12 -27.85 9.56
CA SER A 145 11.13 -29.26 9.95
C SER A 145 10.66 -30.14 8.78
N GLY A 146 11.59 -30.73 8.02
CA GLY A 146 11.29 -31.67 6.91
C GLY A 146 12.18 -31.48 5.67
N ASP A 147 11.72 -31.96 4.51
CA ASP A 147 12.42 -31.96 3.19
C ASP A 147 12.65 -30.56 2.57
N TRP A 148 12.14 -29.51 3.20
CA TRP A 148 12.27 -28.12 2.75
C TRP A 148 13.16 -27.36 3.72
N THR A 149 14.47 -27.48 3.52
CA THR A 149 15.41 -26.56 4.17
C THR A 149 15.33 -25.19 3.51
N MET A 150 15.60 -24.16 4.29
CA MET A 150 15.62 -22.78 3.81
C MET A 150 16.59 -22.59 2.63
N GLU A 151 17.74 -23.24 2.67
CA GLU A 151 18.71 -23.30 1.57
C GLU A 151 18.09 -23.90 0.30
N SER A 152 17.38 -25.03 0.41
CA SER A 152 16.73 -25.66 -0.76
C SER A 152 15.62 -24.79 -1.37
N ALA A 153 14.91 -24.02 -0.55
CA ALA A 153 13.86 -23.10 -1.02
C ALA A 153 14.47 -21.90 -1.75
N LEU A 154 15.60 -21.38 -1.26
CA LEU A 154 16.35 -20.29 -1.88
C LEU A 154 17.03 -20.74 -3.18
N GLU A 155 17.65 -21.93 -3.20
CA GLU A 155 18.26 -22.50 -4.40
C GLU A 155 17.21 -22.74 -5.50
N LYS A 156 16.04 -23.28 -5.16
CA LYS A 156 14.93 -23.42 -6.11
C LYS A 156 14.47 -22.05 -6.64
N ALA A 157 14.31 -21.06 -5.77
CA ALA A 157 13.90 -19.72 -6.18
C ALA A 157 14.91 -19.08 -7.14
N ALA A 158 16.21 -19.27 -6.90
CA ALA A 158 17.30 -18.79 -7.75
C ALA A 158 17.38 -19.55 -9.10
N TYR A 159 17.13 -20.87 -9.10
CA TYR A 159 17.22 -21.71 -10.29
C TYR A 159 16.07 -21.49 -11.29
N TYR A 160 14.85 -21.27 -10.80
CA TYR A 160 13.66 -21.10 -11.66
C TYR A 160 13.40 -19.64 -12.09
N GLU A 161 14.29 -18.72 -11.73
CA GLU A 161 14.18 -17.30 -12.07
C GLU A 161 14.57 -17.03 -13.54
N LYS A 162 13.79 -17.55 -14.50
CA LYS A 162 13.89 -17.08 -15.88
C LYS A 162 13.24 -15.71 -16.00
N ALA A 163 14.05 -14.74 -16.41
CA ALA A 163 13.81 -13.30 -16.40
C ALA A 163 12.55 -12.80 -17.15
N ASP A 164 11.90 -13.62 -17.98
CA ASP A 164 10.82 -13.15 -18.86
C ASP A 164 9.39 -13.50 -18.40
N LYS A 165 9.20 -14.22 -17.29
CA LYS A 165 7.85 -14.61 -16.81
C LYS A 165 7.63 -14.37 -15.32
N GLY A 166 7.89 -13.14 -14.89
CA GLY A 166 6.89 -12.33 -14.17
C GLY A 166 6.33 -12.77 -12.80
N VAL A 167 6.80 -13.84 -12.15
CA VAL A 167 6.47 -14.09 -10.73
C VAL A 167 7.71 -14.59 -10.02
N ASN A 168 8.23 -13.80 -9.08
CA ASN A 168 9.31 -14.20 -8.18
C ASN A 168 8.89 -15.50 -7.49
N LEU A 169 9.64 -16.59 -7.66
CA LEU A 169 9.28 -17.87 -7.06
C LEU A 169 9.16 -17.82 -5.54
N LEU A 170 9.79 -16.85 -4.87
CA LEU A 170 9.54 -16.62 -3.44
C LEU A 170 8.10 -16.19 -3.16
N ILE A 171 7.50 -15.41 -4.06
CA ILE A 171 6.07 -15.06 -4.00
C ILE A 171 5.22 -16.30 -4.29
N SER A 172 5.57 -17.11 -5.28
CA SER A 172 4.86 -18.38 -5.56
C SER A 172 4.94 -19.34 -4.37
N CYS A 173 6.14 -19.53 -3.80
CA CYS A 173 6.37 -20.32 -2.59
C CYS A 173 5.57 -19.75 -1.42
N ALA A 174 5.54 -18.43 -1.23
CA ALA A 174 4.71 -17.79 -0.21
C ALA A 174 3.21 -18.08 -0.43
N TYR A 175 2.71 -17.96 -1.65
CA TYR A 175 1.31 -18.23 -2.00
C TYR A 175 0.92 -19.72 -1.88
N GLU A 176 1.82 -20.63 -2.21
CA GLU A 176 1.61 -22.08 -2.00
C GLU A 176 1.66 -22.45 -0.52
N MET A 177 2.53 -21.81 0.25
CA MET A 177 2.64 -22.05 1.70
C MET A 177 1.52 -21.39 2.52
N LEU A 178 0.91 -20.31 2.02
CA LEU A 178 -0.31 -19.71 2.59
C LEU A 178 -1.58 -20.53 2.32
N ARG A 179 -1.48 -21.61 1.54
CA ARG A 179 -2.53 -22.65 1.46
C ARG A 179 -2.25 -23.75 2.47
N PRO A 180 -2.73 -23.61 3.72
CA PRO A 180 -3.25 -24.79 4.41
C PRO A 180 -4.67 -24.55 4.98
N LEU A 181 -5.54 -25.55 4.77
CA LEU A 181 -6.90 -25.76 5.30
C LEU A 181 -8.06 -25.21 4.45
N GLN A 182 -8.44 -25.98 3.42
CA GLN A 182 -9.85 -26.39 3.24
C GLN A 182 -9.92 -27.90 3.38
#